data_AF-A0A1V4TRH3-F1
#
_entry.id   AF-A0A1V4TRH3-F1
#
_cell.length_a   1.000
_cell.length_b   1.000
_cell.length_c   1.000
_cell.angle_alpha   90.00
_cell.angle_beta   90.00
_cell.angle_gamma   90.00
#
_symmetry.space_group_name_H-M   'P 1'
#
loop_
_entity.id
_entity.type
_entity.pdbx_description
1 polymer ?
#
loop_
_entity_poly.entity_id
_entity_poly.type
_entity_poly.pdbx_seq_one_letter_code
_entity_poly.pdbx_strand_id
1 'polypeptide(L)' 'MEKRVHIKIDRNSDFTLREVLRKIEEIQAENPDLDVFFDGDDYAICSRPRKVKSRV' A
#
# COMPACT_ATOMS: atom_id res chain seq x y z
N MET A 1 -13.89 7.15 -2.32
CA MET A 1 -12.68 7.23 -3.16
C MET A 1 -12.14 5.82 -3.25
N GLU A 2 -12.09 5.27 -4.46
CA GLU A 2 -11.74 3.86 -4.66
C GLU A 2 -10.22 3.66 -4.49
N LYS A 3 -9.84 2.64 -3.73
CA LYS A 3 -8.43 2.27 -3.54
C LYS A 3 -7.98 1.43 -4.73
N ARG A 4 -6.74 1.61 -5.17
CA ARG A 4 -6.10 0.77 -6.20
C ARG A 4 -5.36 -0.36 -5.52
N VAL A 5 -5.63 -1.61 -5.91
CA VAL A 5 -4.88 -2.78 -5.45
C VAL A 5 -3.61 -2.93 -6.29
N HIS A 6 -2.46 -3.11 -5.64
CA HIS A 6 -1.18 -3.39 -6.31
C HIS A 6 -0.80 -4.86 -6.18
N ILE A 7 -0.91 -5.41 -4.97
CA ILE A 7 -0.50 -6.78 -4.66
C ILE A 7 -1.56 -7.40 -3.76
N LYS A 8 -2.15 -8.52 -4.19
CA LYS A 8 -2.91 -9.39 -3.28
C LYS A 8 -1.97 -10.39 -2.64
N ILE A 9 -2.07 -10.56 -1.34
CA ILE A 9 -1.28 -11.53 -0.59
C ILE A 9 -2.15 -12.76 -0.34
N ASP A 10 -1.58 -13.95 -0.40
CA ASP A 10 -2.28 -15.15 0.04
C ASP A 10 -2.16 -15.25 1.56
N ARG A 11 -3.28 -15.50 2.26
CA ARG A 11 -3.30 -15.66 3.72
C ARG A 11 -2.49 -16.87 4.21
N ASN A 12 -2.25 -17.84 3.33
CA ASN A 12 -1.45 -19.02 3.62
C ASN A 12 0.02 -18.87 3.20
N SER A 13 0.42 -17.70 2.69
CA SER A 13 1.81 -17.47 2.31
C SER A 13 2.70 -17.18 3.52
N ASP A 14 3.99 -17.47 3.41
CA ASP A 14 5.02 -17.10 4.38
C ASP A 14 5.38 -15.60 4.33
N PHE A 15 4.54 -14.78 3.69
CA PHE A 15 4.83 -13.38 3.44
C PHE A 15 4.86 -12.62 4.76
N THR A 16 6.05 -12.16 5.13
CA THR A 16 6.30 -11.55 6.42
C THR A 16 5.87 -10.08 6.41
N LEU A 17 5.59 -9.54 7.60
CA LEU A 17 5.36 -8.10 7.77
C LEU A 17 6.51 -7.25 7.18
N ARG A 18 7.76 -7.72 7.30
CA ARG A 18 8.93 -7.01 6.76
C ARG A 18 8.90 -6.93 5.24
N GLU A 19 8.43 -7.97 4.57
CA GLU A 19 8.27 -7.97 3.11
C GLU A 19 7.12 -7.06 2.67
N VAL A 20 6.01 -7.05 3.41
CA VAL A 20 4.90 -6.11 3.17
C VAL A 20 5.41 -4.67 3.24
N LEU A 21 6.14 -4.31 4.29
CA LEU A 21 6.69 -2.97 4.46
C LEU A 21 7.67 -2.60 3.35
N ARG A 22 8.56 -3.52 2.97
CA ARG A 22 9.48 -3.30 1.85
C ARG A 22 8.73 -3.04 0.54
N LYS A 23 7.69 -3.82 0.25
CA LYS A 23 6.87 -3.62 -0.96
C LYS A 23 6.10 -2.31 -0.93
N ILE A 24 5.62 -1.88 0.23
CA ILE A 24 5.02 -0.55 0.38
C ILE A 24 6.04 0.54 0.04
N GLU A 25 7.26 0.47 0.58
CA GLU A 25 8.33 1.45 0.32
C GLU A 25 8.71 1.51 -1.17
N GLU A 26 8.87 0.35 -1.83
CA GLU A 26 9.15 0.27 -3.26
C GLU A 26 8.07 0.98 -4.09
N ILE A 27 6.79 0.68 -3.83
CA ILE A 27 5.67 1.29 -4.57
C ILE A 27 5.58 2.80 -4.28
N GLN A 28 5.83 3.24 -3.05
CA GLN A 28 5.85 4.66 -2.69
C GLN A 28 6.98 5.42 -3.40
N ALA A 29 8.16 4.82 -3.52
CA ALA A 29 9.30 5.42 -4.20
C ALA A 29 9.01 5.64 -5.70
N GLU A 30 8.33 4.69 -6.33
CA GLU A 30 7.88 4.79 -7.73
C GLU A 30 6.68 5.74 -7.92
N ASN A 31 5.91 6.00 -6.86
CA ASN A 31 4.65 6.75 -6.92
C ASN A 31 4.57 7.77 -5.76
N PRO A 32 5.34 8.87 -5.81
CA PRO A 32 5.43 9.83 -4.69
C PRO A 32 4.12 10.53 -4.35
N ASP A 33 3.17 10.58 -5.30
CA ASP A 33 1.85 11.20 -5.16
C ASP A 33 0.81 10.26 -4.53
N LEU A 34 1.18 9.03 -4.19
CA LEU A 34 0.28 8.05 -3.61
C LEU A 34 0.55 7.83 -2.12
N ASP A 35 -0.52 7.57 -1.38
CA ASP A 35 -0.46 6.94 -0.07
C ASP A 35 -0.66 5.44 -0.28
N VAL A 36 0.42 4.67 -0.10
CA VAL A 36 0.43 3.21 -0.22
C VAL A 36 0.35 2.59 1.17
N PHE A 37 -0.51 1.59 1.35
CA PHE A 37 -0.80 0.97 2.64
C PHE A 37 -1.20 -0.49 2.47
N PHE A 38 -1.09 -1.28 3.53
CA PHE A 38 -1.64 -2.62 3.58
C PHE A 38 -3.10 -2.58 4.07
N ASP A 39 -4.00 -3.25 3.35
CA ASP A 39 -5.40 -3.41 3.69
C ASP A 39 -5.63 -4.81 4.27
N GLY A 40 -6.01 -4.88 5.54
CA GLY A 40 -6.18 -6.15 6.26
C GLY A 40 -7.43 -6.93 5.88
N ASP A 41 -8.48 -6.24 5.39
CA ASP A 41 -9.73 -6.90 5.00
C ASP A 41 -9.54 -7.64 3.67
N ASP A 42 -9.00 -6.92 2.68
CA ASP A 42 -8.69 -7.47 1.37
C ASP A 42 -7.38 -8.27 1.33
N TYR A 43 -6.60 -8.21 2.41
CA TYR A 43 -5.28 -8.82 2.55
C TYR A 43 -4.36 -8.46 1.37
N ALA A 44 -4.25 -7.15 1.10
CA ALA A 44 -3.62 -6.62 -0.09
C ALA A 44 -2.88 -5.29 0.15
N ILE A 45 -1.78 -5.07 -0.56
CA ILE A 45 -1.13 -3.75 -0.62
C ILE A 45 -1.91 -2.90 -1.63
N CYS A 46 -2.44 -1.79 -1.14
CA CYS A 46 -3.27 -0.86 -1.86
C CYS A 46 -2.66 0.54 -1.87
N SER A 47 -3.18 1.41 -2.72
CA SER A 47 -2.88 2.84 -2.67
C SER A 47 -4.11 3.70 -2.93
N ARG A 48 -4.02 4.95 -2.51
CA ARG A 48 -4.94 6.01 -2.92
C ARG A 48 -4.15 7.30 -3.22
N PRO A 49 -4.70 8.24 -4.00
CA PRO A 49 -4.05 9.55 -4.17
C PRO A 49 -3.80 10.20 -2.83
N ARG A 50 -2.57 10.70 -2.62
CA ARG A 50 -2.20 11.41 -1.41
C ARG A 50 -3.05 12.66 -1.31
N LYS A 51 -3.75 12.83 -0.20
CA LYS A 51 -4.39 14.11 0.09
C LYS A 51 -3.27 15.12 0.31
N VAL A 52 -3.11 16.08 -0.60
CA VAL A 52 -2.24 17.23 -0.35
C VAL A 52 -2.77 17.87 0.92
N LYS A 53 -2.03 17.73 2.03
CA LYS A 53 -2.33 18.50 3.24
C LYS A 53 -2.06 19.95 2.83
N SER A 54 -3.11 20.72 2.59
CA SER A 54 -3.02 22.18 2.72
C SER A 54 -2.39 22.43 4.08
N ARG A 55 -1.15 22.92 4.10
CA ARG A 55 -0.53 23.43 5.33
C ARG A 55 -1.49 24.50 5.85
N VAL A 56 -2.13 24.21 6.98
CA VAL A 56 -2.76 25.22 7.84
C VAL A 56 -1.67 25.85 8.67
#